data_AF-A0A433QCF7-F1
#
_entry.id   AF-A0A433QCF7-F1
#
_cell.length_a   1.000
_cell.length_b   1.000
_cell.length_c   1.000
_cell.angle_alpha   90.00
_cell.angle_beta   90.00
_cell.angle_gamma   90.00
#
_symmetry.space_group_name_H-M   'P 1'
#
loop_
_entity.id
_entity.type
_entity.pdbx_description
1 polymer ?
#
loop_
_entity_poly.entity_id
_entity_poly.type
_entity_poly.pdbx_seq_one_letter_code
_entity_poly.pdbx_strand_id
1 'polypeptide(L)'
;NLLLHQTTKQLGRARHDRSPLPTKLAAILRRPSTPGVFASPQAFVTVPAGPVHGFYTKDKMDTKKLDIVVVEATAITEEGFIVPGASVSATPELIQMADKITVEINTRISSFKGLHDLNIMDLPPRRKSYLIISARAIPIDTDKIIALVESNRPDNTGPNHSADTTANAITGHLIEFLEHESGIGTIANAIIGGLARESFEGVTVRTEVLQDTFLEFSESGKLKFASATSVRFSPDGFDHFYANWASYHDKLLLRSQ
;
A
#
# COMPACT_ATOMS: atom_id res chain seq x y z
N ASN A 1 -28.28 -13.03 -5.15
CA ASN A 1 -29.46 -12.14 -4.98
C ASN A 1 -29.68 -11.62 -3.55
N LEU A 2 -28.68 -11.66 -2.64
CA LEU A 2 -28.82 -11.03 -1.31
C LEU A 2 -27.56 -10.28 -0.80
N LEU A 3 -26.50 -10.17 -1.59
CA LEU A 3 -25.29 -9.38 -1.26
C LEU A 3 -25.09 -8.15 -2.15
N LEU A 4 -26.05 -7.84 -3.03
CA LEU A 4 -26.14 -6.58 -3.76
C LEU A 4 -26.62 -5.41 -2.85
N HIS A 5 -26.79 -5.64 -1.55
CA HIS A 5 -27.61 -4.79 -0.68
C HIS A 5 -26.85 -3.95 0.36
N GLN A 6 -25.55 -4.20 0.62
CA GLN A 6 -24.81 -3.48 1.68
C GLN A 6 -23.78 -2.46 1.18
N THR A 7 -23.02 -2.73 0.12
CA THR A 7 -22.16 -1.72 -0.52
C THR A 7 -22.98 -0.69 -1.30
N THR A 8 -24.09 -1.13 -1.88
CA THR A 8 -25.15 -0.29 -2.44
C THR A 8 -25.88 0.55 -1.38
N LYS A 9 -25.75 0.26 -0.08
CA LYS A 9 -26.41 1.04 0.99
C LYS A 9 -25.68 2.33 1.35
N GLN A 10 -24.34 2.37 1.27
CA GLN A 10 -23.59 3.63 1.52
C GLN A 10 -23.55 4.53 0.27
N LEU A 11 -23.34 3.96 -0.92
CA LEU A 11 -23.44 4.71 -2.20
C LEU A 11 -24.89 4.95 -2.65
N GLY A 12 -25.85 4.12 -2.23
CA GLY A 12 -27.28 4.29 -2.55
C GLY A 12 -28.04 5.23 -1.62
N ARG A 13 -27.49 5.58 -0.45
CA ARG A 13 -28.02 6.66 0.40
C ARG A 13 -27.82 8.05 -0.21
N ALA A 14 -26.94 8.18 -1.20
CA ALA A 14 -26.68 9.42 -1.95
C ALA A 14 -27.38 9.47 -3.33
N ARG A 15 -28.43 8.66 -3.55
CA ARG A 15 -29.21 8.70 -4.81
C ARG A 15 -30.43 9.60 -4.68
N HIS A 16 -30.27 10.87 -5.07
CA HIS A 16 -31.34 11.53 -5.82
C HIS A 16 -31.03 11.37 -7.32
N ASP A 17 -32.09 11.04 -8.05
CA ASP A 17 -32.21 10.86 -9.49
C ASP A 17 -31.93 9.47 -10.10
N ARG A 18 -32.90 9.02 -10.90
CA ARG A 18 -33.06 7.69 -11.49
C ARG A 18 -32.66 7.75 -12.97
N SER A 19 -31.51 7.18 -13.31
CA SER A 19 -31.24 6.65 -14.65
C SER A 19 -30.30 5.44 -14.57
N PRO A 20 -30.48 4.41 -15.42
CA PRO A 20 -29.61 3.24 -15.43
C PRO A 20 -28.26 3.62 -16.07
N LEU A 21 -27.20 3.69 -15.26
CA LEU A 21 -25.85 3.97 -15.75
C LEU A 21 -25.24 2.73 -16.42
N PRO A 22 -24.62 2.87 -17.61
CA PRO A 22 -23.77 1.83 -18.20
C PRO A 22 -22.55 1.62 -17.30
N THR A 23 -21.99 0.41 -17.32
CA THR A 23 -20.93 -0.09 -16.42
C THR A 23 -19.73 0.85 -16.34
N LYS A 24 -19.69 1.71 -15.30
CA LYS A 24 -18.55 2.59 -14.98
C LYS A 24 -17.60 1.86 -14.04
N LEU A 25 -16.36 1.66 -14.44
CA LEU A 25 -15.34 1.03 -13.60
C LEU A 25 -14.63 2.13 -12.81
N ALA A 26 -15.03 2.31 -11.55
CA ALA A 26 -14.34 3.17 -10.60
C ALA A 26 -13.37 2.34 -9.77
N ALA A 27 -12.09 2.74 -9.73
CA ALA A 27 -11.12 2.19 -8.80
C ALA A 27 -11.09 3.07 -7.55
N ILE A 28 -11.62 2.55 -6.44
CA ILE A 28 -11.47 3.16 -5.12
C ILE A 28 -10.28 2.47 -4.46
N LEU A 29 -9.14 3.13 -4.38
CA LEU A 29 -8.05 2.67 -3.53
C LEU A 29 -8.35 3.13 -2.11
N ARG A 30 -9.13 2.33 -1.39
CA ARG A 30 -9.17 2.36 0.07
C ARG A 30 -8.60 1.05 0.59
N ARG A 31 -7.86 1.12 1.70
CA ARG A 31 -7.25 -0.04 2.33
C ARG A 31 -8.31 -1.13 2.57
N PRO A 32 -7.98 -2.43 2.40
CA PRO A 32 -8.96 -3.49 2.53
C PRO A 32 -9.43 -3.59 3.98
N SER A 33 -10.71 -3.25 4.23
CA SER A 33 -11.31 -3.31 5.56
C SER A 33 -12.32 -4.45 5.74
N THR A 34 -12.42 -5.43 4.82
CA THR A 34 -13.19 -6.70 5.00
C THR A 34 -13.05 -7.64 3.80
N PRO A 35 -13.17 -8.98 3.97
CA PRO A 35 -13.09 -9.95 2.89
C PRO A 35 -14.43 -9.97 2.13
N GLY A 36 -14.52 -9.15 1.09
CA GLY A 36 -15.61 -9.14 0.12
C GLY A 36 -15.00 -9.26 -1.26
N VAL A 37 -15.46 -10.26 -2.02
CA VAL A 37 -14.97 -10.57 -3.37
C VAL A 37 -15.20 -9.39 -4.31
N PHE A 38 -14.21 -8.50 -4.40
CA PHE A 38 -13.82 -7.99 -5.70
C PHE A 38 -13.27 -9.17 -6.47
N ALA A 39 -13.78 -9.41 -7.68
CA ALA A 39 -13.02 -10.20 -8.63
C ALA A 39 -11.80 -9.37 -9.02
N SER A 40 -10.75 -9.38 -8.19
CA SER A 40 -9.42 -9.35 -8.75
C SER A 40 -9.31 -10.66 -9.51
N PRO A 41 -9.03 -10.65 -10.83
CA PRO A 41 -8.30 -11.78 -11.36
C PRO A 41 -7.11 -11.96 -10.42
N GLN A 42 -6.81 -13.18 -9.98
CA GLN A 42 -5.51 -13.51 -9.42
C GLN A 42 -4.46 -13.31 -10.52
N ALA A 43 -4.32 -12.08 -11.01
CA ALA A 43 -3.13 -11.63 -11.69
C ALA A 43 -2.04 -11.70 -10.63
N PHE A 44 -0.90 -12.29 -11.01
CA PHE A 44 0.26 -12.36 -10.14
C PHE A 44 0.42 -11.00 -9.44
N VAL A 45 0.50 -11.03 -8.12
CA VAL A 45 0.66 -9.85 -7.25
C VAL A 45 1.81 -8.95 -7.73
N THR A 46 2.74 -9.54 -8.48
CA THR A 46 3.93 -8.94 -9.07
C THR A 46 3.81 -8.59 -10.56
N VAL A 47 2.64 -8.46 -11.20
CA VAL A 47 2.59 -7.97 -12.59
C VAL A 47 2.83 -6.46 -12.56
N PRO A 48 4.08 -6.00 -12.78
CA PRO A 48 4.40 -4.59 -12.63
C PRO A 48 3.75 -3.90 -13.81
N ALA A 49 3.00 -2.83 -13.58
CA ALA A 49 2.26 -2.11 -14.63
C ALA A 49 1.04 -2.84 -15.23
N GLY A 50 0.53 -3.93 -14.63
CA GLY A 50 -0.65 -4.65 -15.14
C GLY A 50 -1.83 -3.75 -15.56
N PRO A 51 -2.23 -2.73 -14.76
CA PRO A 51 -3.26 -1.77 -15.14
C PRO A 51 -2.96 -1.01 -16.44
N VAL A 52 -1.70 -0.62 -16.67
CA VAL A 52 -1.30 0.21 -17.83
C VAL A 52 -1.10 -0.58 -19.13
N HIS A 53 -1.01 -1.92 -19.07
CA HIS A 53 -1.00 -2.76 -20.28
C HIS A 53 -2.36 -2.85 -20.99
N GLY A 54 -3.43 -2.33 -20.36
CA GLY A 54 -4.77 -2.32 -20.94
C GLY A 54 -5.49 -3.66 -20.87
N PHE A 55 -4.97 -4.65 -20.13
CA PHE A 55 -5.65 -5.93 -19.92
C PHE A 55 -7.03 -5.74 -19.25
N TYR A 56 -7.12 -4.81 -18.30
CA TYR A 56 -8.33 -4.54 -17.54
C TYR A 56 -9.32 -3.59 -18.25
N THR A 57 -8.90 -3.00 -19.37
CA THR A 57 -9.72 -2.08 -20.18
C THR A 57 -9.89 -2.57 -21.61
N LYS A 58 -9.47 -3.81 -21.92
CA LYS A 58 -9.48 -4.38 -23.27
C LYS A 58 -10.86 -4.37 -23.91
N ASP A 59 -11.89 -4.67 -23.12
CA ASP A 59 -13.28 -4.80 -23.60
C ASP A 59 -14.08 -3.51 -23.46
N LYS A 60 -13.44 -2.41 -23.02
CA LYS A 60 -14.08 -1.11 -22.89
C LYS A 60 -14.15 -0.46 -24.29
N MET A 61 -15.36 -0.29 -24.79
CA MET A 61 -15.64 0.13 -26.16
C MET A 61 -15.18 1.56 -26.48
N ASP A 62 -15.24 2.47 -25.50
CA ASP A 62 -15.16 3.90 -25.74
C ASP A 62 -13.77 4.49 -25.41
N THR A 63 -13.07 3.90 -24.45
CA THR A 63 -11.75 4.35 -23.99
C THR A 63 -10.99 3.19 -23.35
N LYS A 64 -9.66 3.17 -23.50
CA LYS A 64 -8.79 2.20 -22.83
C LYS A 64 -8.40 2.63 -21.41
N LYS A 65 -9.03 3.67 -20.86
CA LYS A 65 -8.70 4.28 -19.56
C LYS A 65 -9.71 3.94 -18.46
N LEU A 66 -9.27 4.13 -17.22
CA LEU A 66 -10.14 4.08 -16.04
C LEU A 66 -10.97 5.37 -15.97
N ASP A 67 -12.26 5.25 -15.64
CA ASP A 67 -13.15 6.43 -15.63
C ASP A 67 -12.77 7.41 -14.53
N ILE A 68 -12.48 6.88 -13.35
CA ILE A 68 -12.12 7.64 -12.16
C ILE A 68 -11.22 6.80 -11.26
N VAL A 69 -10.24 7.46 -10.65
CA VAL A 69 -9.47 6.93 -9.51
C VAL A 69 -9.70 7.83 -8.30
N VAL A 70 -9.87 7.20 -7.13
CA VAL A 70 -9.84 7.86 -5.83
C VAL A 70 -8.58 7.45 -5.11
N VAL A 71 -7.77 8.42 -4.71
CA VAL A 71 -6.47 8.21 -4.07
C VAL A 71 -6.37 9.00 -2.77
N GLU A 72 -5.87 8.37 -1.71
CA GLU A 72 -5.52 9.04 -0.45
C GLU A 72 -4.12 9.67 -0.54
N ALA A 73 -3.99 10.90 -0.07
CA ALA A 73 -2.75 11.65 0.01
C ALA A 73 -2.54 12.19 1.43
N THR A 74 -1.30 12.20 1.90
CA THR A 74 -0.91 12.84 3.17
C THR A 74 -0.37 14.25 2.96
N ALA A 75 0.03 14.56 1.73
CA ALA A 75 0.38 15.90 1.30
C ALA A 75 0.28 16.03 -0.21
N ILE A 76 0.23 17.27 -0.68
CA ILE A 76 0.46 17.66 -2.07
C ILE A 76 1.72 18.52 -2.07
N THR A 77 2.67 18.25 -2.97
CA THR A 77 3.89 19.05 -3.08
C THR A 77 3.62 20.39 -3.74
N GLU A 78 4.60 21.30 -3.72
CA GLU A 78 4.49 22.62 -4.38
C GLU A 78 4.31 22.47 -5.90
N GLU A 79 4.85 21.41 -6.48
CA GLU A 79 4.70 21.04 -7.89
C GLU A 79 3.36 20.34 -8.20
N GLY A 80 2.49 20.16 -7.19
CA GLY A 80 1.20 19.50 -7.33
C GLY A 80 1.26 17.97 -7.26
N PHE A 81 2.39 17.37 -6.87
CA PHE A 81 2.52 15.91 -6.82
C PHE A 81 1.89 15.32 -5.57
N ILE A 82 1.34 14.12 -5.68
CA ILE A 82 0.68 13.44 -4.57
C ILE A 82 1.71 12.70 -3.73
N VAL A 83 1.73 12.97 -2.41
CA VAL A 83 2.44 12.15 -1.43
C VAL A 83 1.47 11.11 -0.87
N PRO A 84 1.66 9.81 -1.15
CA PRO A 84 0.75 8.76 -0.65
C PRO A 84 0.72 8.66 0.89
N GLY A 85 -0.17 7.82 1.40
CA GLY A 85 -0.19 7.41 2.80
C GLY A 85 0.71 6.19 3.06
N ALA A 86 0.26 5.34 3.98
CA ALA A 86 1.02 4.17 4.41
C ALA A 86 1.00 2.99 3.40
N SER A 87 0.61 3.23 2.15
CA SER A 87 0.65 2.24 1.08
C SER A 87 0.84 2.91 -0.28
N VAL A 88 1.58 2.24 -1.17
CA VAL A 88 1.73 2.63 -2.58
C VAL A 88 0.93 1.71 -3.48
N SER A 89 1.16 0.40 -3.42
CA SER A 89 0.55 -0.59 -4.32
C SER A 89 0.65 -0.16 -5.81
N ALA A 90 -0.43 -0.27 -6.57
CA ALA A 90 -0.54 0.15 -7.98
C ALA A 90 -1.03 1.60 -8.16
N THR A 91 -0.91 2.45 -7.13
CA THR A 91 -1.45 3.83 -7.17
C THR A 91 -0.89 4.66 -8.32
N PRO A 92 0.44 4.68 -8.60
CA PRO A 92 0.98 5.43 -9.74
C PRO A 92 0.36 5.01 -11.08
N GLU A 93 0.21 3.70 -11.30
CA GLU A 93 -0.36 3.12 -12.52
C GLU A 93 -1.85 3.47 -12.67
N LEU A 94 -2.60 3.42 -11.56
CA LEU A 94 -4.03 3.73 -11.57
C LEU A 94 -4.27 5.23 -11.84
N ILE A 95 -3.42 6.11 -11.29
CA ILE A 95 -3.42 7.54 -11.59
C ILE A 95 -3.08 7.78 -13.07
N GLN A 96 -2.07 7.10 -13.60
CA GLN A 96 -1.68 7.22 -15.00
C GLN A 96 -2.83 6.82 -15.94
N MET A 97 -3.57 5.76 -15.59
CA MET A 97 -4.67 5.22 -16.40
C MET A 97 -5.98 5.99 -16.28
N ALA A 98 -6.16 6.82 -15.25
CA ALA A 98 -7.42 7.48 -15.00
C ALA A 98 -7.66 8.67 -15.95
N ASP A 99 -8.93 8.81 -16.35
CA ASP A 99 -9.46 10.01 -17.01
C ASP A 99 -9.77 11.11 -15.99
N LYS A 100 -10.23 10.74 -14.79
CA LYS A 100 -10.57 11.67 -13.71
C LYS A 100 -9.99 11.22 -12.38
N ILE A 101 -9.61 12.18 -11.54
CA ILE A 101 -8.92 11.91 -10.27
C ILE A 101 -9.63 12.66 -9.15
N THR A 102 -9.96 11.94 -8.08
CA THR A 102 -10.35 12.52 -6.79
C THR A 102 -9.24 12.24 -5.79
N VAL A 103 -8.76 13.29 -5.12
CA VAL A 103 -7.74 13.15 -4.08
C VAL A 103 -8.39 13.35 -2.71
N GLU A 104 -8.26 12.36 -1.84
CA GLU A 104 -8.62 12.43 -0.43
C GLU A 104 -7.39 12.86 0.38
N ILE A 105 -7.36 14.09 0.88
CA ILE A 105 -6.25 14.62 1.68
C ILE A 105 -6.52 14.28 3.15
N ASN A 106 -5.75 13.36 3.71
CA ASN A 106 -5.90 12.92 5.10
C ASN A 106 -5.07 13.80 6.04
N THR A 107 -5.74 14.72 6.75
CA THR A 107 -5.11 15.68 7.69
C THR A 107 -4.92 15.11 9.09
N ARG A 108 -5.34 13.86 9.34
CA ARG A 108 -5.15 13.18 10.64
C ARG A 108 -3.71 12.75 10.90
N ILE A 109 -3.03 12.32 9.85
CA ILE A 109 -1.74 11.62 9.92
C ILE A 109 -0.61 12.51 9.46
N SER A 110 0.60 12.26 9.98
CA SER A 110 1.80 12.96 9.54
C SER A 110 2.03 12.78 8.04
N SER A 111 2.66 13.78 7.41
CA SER A 111 3.05 13.65 6.01
C SER A 111 4.08 12.54 5.83
N PHE A 112 3.86 11.68 4.83
CA PHE A 112 4.81 10.65 4.44
C PHE A 112 5.83 11.17 3.41
N LYS A 113 6.00 12.50 3.31
CA LYS A 113 6.92 13.10 2.34
C LYS A 113 8.33 12.57 2.55
N GLY A 114 8.88 11.92 1.53
CA GLY A 114 10.21 11.32 1.57
C GLY A 114 10.23 9.82 1.88
N LEU A 115 9.11 9.22 2.30
CA LEU A 115 9.05 7.78 2.60
C LEU A 115 8.83 6.91 1.36
N HIS A 116 8.36 7.48 0.25
CA HIS A 116 8.05 6.68 -0.93
C HIS A 116 9.20 6.64 -1.92
N ASP A 117 9.34 5.52 -2.62
CA ASP A 117 10.22 5.33 -3.77
C ASP A 117 9.41 4.72 -4.92
N LEU A 118 8.96 5.59 -5.82
CA LEU A 118 7.90 5.34 -6.78
C LEU A 118 8.47 5.19 -8.18
N ASN A 119 8.50 3.94 -8.64
CA ASN A 119 9.01 3.62 -9.97
C ASN A 119 7.84 3.56 -10.96
N ILE A 120 7.73 4.59 -11.80
CA ILE A 120 6.79 4.61 -12.92
C ILE A 120 7.49 3.96 -14.12
N MET A 121 7.06 2.76 -14.46
CA MET A 121 7.71 1.98 -15.52
C MET A 121 7.26 2.39 -16.92
N ASP A 122 8.23 2.46 -17.83
CA ASP A 122 7.98 2.54 -19.26
C ASP A 122 7.27 1.26 -19.78
N LEU A 123 6.40 1.45 -20.76
CA LEU A 123 5.65 0.35 -21.39
C LEU A 123 6.55 -0.46 -22.36
N PRO A 124 6.33 -1.78 -22.47
CA PRO A 124 6.94 -2.59 -23.51
C PRO A 124 6.66 -2.04 -24.93
N PRO A 125 7.58 -2.21 -25.90
CA PRO A 125 8.88 -2.88 -25.80
C PRO A 125 10.01 -1.99 -25.27
N ARG A 126 9.74 -0.72 -24.94
CA ARG A 126 10.76 0.28 -24.53
C ARG A 126 10.93 0.38 -23.02
N ARG A 127 10.61 -0.68 -22.29
CA ARG A 127 10.77 -0.72 -20.83
C ARG A 127 12.26 -0.59 -20.48
N LYS A 128 12.59 0.39 -19.65
CA LYS A 128 13.95 0.58 -19.11
C LYS A 128 14.22 -0.37 -17.95
N SER A 129 15.50 -0.54 -17.61
CA SER A 129 15.94 -1.27 -16.41
C SER A 129 15.33 -0.66 -15.16
N TYR A 130 14.97 -1.51 -14.19
CA TYR A 130 14.39 -1.06 -12.93
C TYR A 130 15.47 -0.42 -12.04
N LEU A 131 15.31 0.87 -11.76
CA LEU A 131 16.19 1.61 -10.85
C LEU A 131 15.64 1.56 -9.43
N ILE A 132 16.52 1.35 -8.45
CA ILE A 132 16.19 1.20 -7.01
C ILE A 132 16.07 2.57 -6.30
N ILE A 133 16.20 3.67 -7.05
CA ILE A 133 16.02 5.05 -6.57
C ILE A 133 15.21 5.81 -7.63
N SER A 134 14.04 6.31 -7.24
CA SER A 134 13.04 6.93 -8.11
C SER A 134 12.27 8.04 -7.39
N ALA A 135 11.09 8.41 -7.89
CA ALA A 135 10.35 9.59 -7.43
C ALA A 135 9.84 9.44 -5.99
N ARG A 136 9.83 10.53 -5.22
CA ARG A 136 9.33 10.55 -3.82
C ARG A 136 7.85 10.94 -3.68
N ALA A 137 7.22 11.33 -4.78
CA ALA A 137 5.81 11.69 -4.89
C ALA A 137 5.30 11.30 -6.28
N ILE A 138 3.99 11.08 -6.41
CA ILE A 138 3.37 10.68 -7.68
C ILE A 138 3.12 11.95 -8.52
N PRO A 139 3.80 12.12 -9.67
CA PRO A 139 3.44 13.16 -10.61
C PRO A 139 2.03 12.91 -11.15
N ILE A 140 1.22 13.97 -11.19
CA ILE A 140 -0.16 13.92 -11.61
C ILE A 140 -0.45 15.07 -12.58
N ASP A 141 -1.30 14.79 -13.55
CA ASP A 141 -1.92 15.80 -14.40
C ASP A 141 -3.05 16.48 -13.63
N THR A 142 -2.82 17.72 -13.18
CA THR A 142 -3.75 18.47 -12.34
C THR A 142 -5.07 18.77 -13.04
N ASP A 143 -5.10 18.79 -14.38
CA ASP A 143 -6.33 19.02 -15.16
C ASP A 143 -7.31 17.84 -15.04
N LYS A 144 -6.82 16.66 -14.66
CA LYS A 144 -7.66 15.49 -14.37
C LYS A 144 -8.24 15.50 -12.97
N ILE A 145 -7.80 16.39 -12.08
CA ILE A 145 -8.31 16.46 -10.71
C ILE A 145 -9.69 17.11 -10.74
N ILE A 146 -10.72 16.32 -10.42
CA ILE A 146 -12.11 16.78 -10.40
C ILE A 146 -12.60 17.10 -8.99
N ALA A 147 -11.89 16.66 -7.95
CA ALA A 147 -12.23 16.92 -6.56
C ALA A 147 -11.02 16.74 -5.63
N LEU A 148 -10.91 17.63 -4.64
CA LEU A 148 -10.09 17.47 -3.45
C LEU A 148 -11.03 17.33 -2.25
N VAL A 149 -10.85 16.28 -1.46
CA VAL A 149 -11.71 15.96 -0.31
C VAL A 149 -10.84 15.88 0.93
N GLU A 150 -11.08 16.73 1.91
CA GLU A 150 -10.42 16.60 3.21
C GLU A 150 -10.98 15.40 3.99
N SER A 151 -10.10 14.67 4.67
CA SER A 151 -10.43 13.53 5.53
C SER A 151 -9.61 13.59 6.81
N ASN A 152 -10.19 13.12 7.91
CA ASN A 152 -9.52 13.00 9.20
C ASN A 152 -9.81 11.62 9.81
N ARG A 153 -9.67 10.57 8.99
CA ARG A 153 -9.99 9.19 9.37
C ARG A 153 -8.69 8.43 9.68
N PRO A 154 -8.64 7.65 10.77
CA PRO A 154 -7.49 6.80 11.04
C PRO A 154 -7.43 5.64 10.07
N ASP A 155 -6.25 5.04 10.02
CA ASP A 155 -6.06 3.75 9.41
C ASP A 155 -6.83 2.67 10.18
N ASN A 156 -7.44 1.74 9.43
CA ASN A 156 -8.28 0.71 10.00
C ASN A 156 -8.12 -0.62 9.26
N THR A 157 -7.24 -1.45 9.79
CA THR A 157 -6.77 -2.73 9.24
C THR A 157 -7.17 -3.93 10.09
N GLY A 158 -7.90 -3.68 11.19
CA GLY A 158 -8.26 -4.68 12.19
C GLY A 158 -7.08 -5.15 13.05
N PRO A 159 -7.33 -5.99 14.08
CA PRO A 159 -6.27 -6.53 14.93
C PRO A 159 -5.37 -7.52 14.17
N ASN A 160 -4.17 -7.72 14.70
CA ASN A 160 -3.29 -8.81 14.30
C ASN A 160 -3.59 -10.08 15.10
N HIS A 161 -3.27 -11.23 14.52
CA HIS A 161 -3.32 -12.51 15.23
C HIS A 161 -1.98 -12.72 15.93
N SER A 162 -2.02 -13.07 17.22
CA SER A 162 -0.83 -13.49 17.95
C SER A 162 -0.30 -14.82 17.40
N ALA A 163 1.02 -14.98 17.41
CA ALA A 163 1.64 -16.27 17.10
C ALA A 163 1.23 -17.32 18.15
N ASP A 164 0.85 -18.51 17.68
CA ASP A 164 0.55 -19.65 18.54
C ASP A 164 1.80 -20.52 18.79
N THR A 165 1.65 -21.58 19.57
CA THR A 165 2.75 -22.51 19.90
C THR A 165 3.39 -23.14 18.67
N THR A 166 2.59 -23.42 17.64
CA THR A 166 3.07 -24.01 16.37
C THR A 166 3.89 -23.00 15.59
N ALA A 167 3.39 -21.77 15.44
CA ALA A 167 4.09 -20.68 14.78
C ALA A 167 5.42 -20.35 15.47
N ASN A 168 5.44 -20.37 16.81
CA ASN A 168 6.66 -20.16 17.59
C ASN A 168 7.68 -21.29 17.39
N ALA A 169 7.25 -22.56 17.31
CA ALA A 169 8.14 -23.68 17.03
C ALA A 169 8.77 -23.59 15.63
N ILE A 170 7.96 -23.26 14.60
CA ILE A 170 8.46 -23.05 13.23
C ILE A 170 9.49 -21.91 13.20
N THR A 171 9.21 -20.83 13.93
CA THR A 171 10.11 -19.67 14.07
C THR A 171 11.45 -20.08 14.66
N GLY A 172 11.45 -20.87 15.75
CA GLY A 172 12.67 -21.36 16.39
C GLY A 172 13.54 -22.21 15.45
N HIS A 173 12.94 -23.17 14.74
CA HIS A 173 13.68 -24.00 13.77
C HIS A 173 14.28 -23.19 12.63
N LEU A 174 13.58 -22.15 12.17
CA LEU A 174 14.07 -21.33 11.08
C LEU A 174 15.18 -20.36 11.53
N ILE A 175 15.12 -19.86 12.77
CA ILE A 175 16.21 -19.10 13.38
C ILE A 175 17.45 -19.97 13.51
N GLU A 176 17.31 -21.17 14.09
CA GLU A 176 18.41 -22.13 14.24
C GLU A 176 19.08 -22.42 12.90
N PHE A 177 18.28 -22.68 11.86
CA PHE A 177 18.77 -22.87 10.50
C PHE A 177 19.55 -21.66 9.98
N LEU A 178 19.03 -20.44 10.15
CA LEU A 178 19.66 -19.22 9.65
C LEU A 178 20.96 -18.90 10.39
N GLU A 179 21.04 -19.14 11.69
CA GLU A 179 22.28 -18.98 12.48
C GLU A 179 23.38 -19.93 12.01
N HIS A 180 23.03 -21.15 11.59
CA HIS A 180 23.99 -22.14 11.11
C HIS A 180 24.42 -21.90 9.65
N GLU A 181 23.48 -21.57 8.75
CA GLU A 181 23.72 -21.54 7.31
C GLU A 181 24.00 -20.14 6.74
N SER A 182 23.61 -19.08 7.45
CA SER A 182 23.57 -17.73 6.90
C SER A 182 24.03 -16.71 7.93
N GLY A 183 25.35 -16.52 8.02
CA GLY A 183 25.94 -15.42 8.82
C GLY A 183 25.57 -14.00 8.35
N ILE A 184 24.56 -13.82 7.49
CA ILE A 184 24.08 -12.53 6.97
C ILE A 184 22.56 -12.58 6.76
N GLY A 185 21.85 -11.63 7.37
CA GLY A 185 20.39 -11.64 7.54
C GLY A 185 19.58 -11.06 6.37
N THR A 186 18.92 -11.94 5.61
CA THR A 186 17.74 -11.60 4.79
C THR A 186 16.61 -12.56 5.17
N ILE A 187 15.55 -12.05 5.79
CA ILE A 187 14.59 -12.88 6.54
C ILE A 187 13.13 -12.51 6.21
N ALA A 188 12.26 -13.52 6.10
CA ALA A 188 10.84 -13.40 5.76
C ALA A 188 9.94 -12.94 6.92
N ASN A 189 8.73 -12.48 6.62
CA ASN A 189 7.80 -11.82 7.57
C ASN A 189 7.46 -12.61 8.84
N ALA A 190 7.39 -13.94 8.76
CA ALA A 190 6.89 -14.77 9.86
C ALA A 190 7.83 -14.84 11.07
N ILE A 191 9.11 -14.47 10.89
CA ILE A 191 10.15 -14.62 11.92
C ILE A 191 10.56 -13.30 12.56
N ILE A 192 10.02 -12.16 12.10
CA ILE A 192 10.50 -10.83 12.50
C ILE A 192 10.33 -10.58 13.99
N GLY A 193 9.23 -11.05 14.59
CA GLY A 193 9.03 -10.98 16.04
C GLY A 193 10.04 -11.82 16.84
N GLY A 194 10.54 -12.92 16.25
CA GLY A 194 11.63 -13.72 16.83
C GLY A 194 12.97 -13.00 16.75
N LEU A 195 13.28 -12.37 15.61
CA LEU A 195 14.57 -11.66 15.42
C LEU A 195 14.80 -10.51 16.38
N ALA A 196 13.74 -9.85 16.84
CA ALA A 196 13.85 -8.82 17.87
C ALA A 196 14.49 -9.36 19.16
N ARG A 197 14.39 -10.67 19.42
CA ARG A 197 14.87 -11.34 20.63
C ARG A 197 16.23 -12.02 20.46
N GLU A 198 16.65 -12.29 19.23
CA GLU A 198 17.89 -13.03 18.91
C GLU A 198 19.12 -12.15 18.71
N SER A 199 20.28 -12.76 18.45
CA SER A 199 21.60 -12.12 18.39
C SER A 199 21.85 -11.24 17.15
N PHE A 200 20.91 -11.16 16.20
CA PHE A 200 21.08 -10.38 14.97
C PHE A 200 21.04 -8.86 15.21
N GLU A 201 21.99 -8.13 14.62
CA GLU A 201 22.07 -6.67 14.67
C GLU A 201 22.17 -6.05 13.27
N GLY A 202 21.74 -4.80 13.12
CA GLY A 202 21.87 -4.05 11.87
C GLY A 202 21.05 -4.60 10.70
N VAL A 203 19.96 -5.32 10.99
CA VAL A 203 19.18 -6.08 10.00
C VAL A 203 18.46 -5.12 9.05
N THR A 204 18.50 -5.42 7.75
CA THR A 204 17.71 -4.72 6.73
C THR A 204 16.63 -5.65 6.20
N VAL A 205 15.38 -5.20 6.20
CA VAL A 205 14.24 -6.01 5.75
C VAL A 205 13.70 -5.50 4.42
N ARG A 206 13.37 -6.42 3.51
CA ARG A 206 12.58 -6.16 2.31
C ARG A 206 11.38 -7.08 2.31
N THR A 207 10.20 -6.49 2.29
CA THR A 207 8.94 -7.22 2.38
C THR A 207 7.87 -6.56 1.52
N GLU A 208 6.69 -7.15 1.47
CA GLU A 208 5.50 -6.53 0.89
C GLU A 208 4.74 -5.68 1.94
N VAL A 209 4.65 -6.17 3.18
CA VAL A 209 3.80 -5.58 4.22
C VAL A 209 4.53 -5.52 5.56
N LEU A 210 4.56 -4.33 6.18
CA LEU A 210 5.00 -4.16 7.57
C LEU A 210 3.83 -4.41 8.52
N GLN A 211 4.05 -5.23 9.55
CA GLN A 211 3.08 -5.59 10.60
C GLN A 211 3.65 -5.24 11.99
N ASP A 212 2.84 -5.32 13.06
CA ASP A 212 3.20 -4.77 14.38
C ASP A 212 4.54 -5.27 14.93
N THR A 213 4.95 -6.49 14.59
CA THR A 213 6.25 -7.06 14.98
C THR A 213 7.43 -6.22 14.50
N PHE A 214 7.27 -5.39 13.47
CA PHE A 214 8.28 -4.43 13.04
C PHE A 214 8.47 -3.26 13.99
N LEU A 215 7.43 -2.87 14.73
CA LEU A 215 7.54 -1.81 15.73
C LEU A 215 8.45 -2.27 16.87
N GLU A 216 8.16 -3.45 17.42
CA GLU A 216 9.02 -4.12 18.42
C GLU A 216 10.46 -4.30 17.90
N PHE A 217 10.61 -4.76 16.65
CA PHE A 217 11.93 -4.97 16.07
C PHE A 217 12.71 -3.66 15.86
N SER A 218 12.03 -2.59 15.44
CA SER A 218 12.62 -1.25 15.33
C SER A 218 13.07 -0.72 16.69
N GLU A 219 12.27 -0.90 17.72
CA GLU A 219 12.55 -0.45 19.08
C GLU A 219 13.67 -1.23 19.77
N SER A 220 13.87 -2.49 19.39
CA SER A 220 15.01 -3.27 19.87
C SER A 220 16.37 -2.70 19.45
N GLY A 221 16.40 -1.76 18.49
CA GLY A 221 17.62 -1.19 17.92
C GLY A 221 18.32 -2.10 16.89
N LYS A 222 17.81 -3.32 16.70
CA LYS A 222 18.39 -4.32 15.79
C LYS A 222 18.00 -4.12 14.33
N LEU A 223 16.85 -3.49 14.06
CA LEU A 223 16.43 -3.13 12.70
C LEU A 223 17.14 -1.84 12.25
N LYS A 224 17.95 -1.95 11.20
CA LYS A 224 18.59 -0.81 10.54
C LYS A 224 17.67 -0.09 9.58
N PHE A 225 16.93 -0.84 8.77
CA PHE A 225 16.08 -0.28 7.71
C PHE A 225 15.04 -1.29 7.23
N ALA A 226 13.86 -0.84 6.83
CA ALA A 226 12.87 -1.69 6.18
C ALA A 226 12.31 -1.05 4.90
N SER A 227 12.18 -1.85 3.84
CA SER A 227 11.45 -1.48 2.64
C SER A 227 10.24 -2.37 2.44
N ALA A 228 9.10 -1.76 2.13
CA ALA A 228 7.83 -2.45 1.95
C ALA A 228 6.99 -1.82 0.84
N THR A 229 5.86 -2.43 0.48
CA THR A 229 4.84 -1.80 -0.36
C THR A 229 3.80 -1.07 0.48
N SER A 230 3.55 -1.58 1.70
CA SER A 230 2.52 -1.05 2.59
C SER A 230 2.82 -1.30 4.07
N VAL A 231 2.13 -0.54 4.91
CA VAL A 231 2.04 -0.69 6.35
C VAL A 231 0.65 -1.20 6.71
N ARG A 232 0.59 -2.29 7.47
CA ARG A 232 -0.64 -2.86 8.01
C ARG A 232 -0.46 -3.20 9.48
N PHE A 233 -0.53 -2.17 10.32
CA PHE A 233 -0.52 -2.33 11.77
C PHE A 233 -1.90 -2.63 12.34
N SER A 234 -2.00 -3.03 13.60
CA SER A 234 -3.26 -2.94 14.34
C SER A 234 -3.64 -1.46 14.58
N PRO A 235 -4.87 -1.15 15.04
CA PRO A 235 -5.21 0.22 15.45
C PRO A 235 -4.22 0.81 16.45
N ASP A 236 -3.87 0.06 17.49
CA ASP A 236 -2.90 0.47 18.52
C ASP A 236 -1.50 0.61 17.92
N GLY A 237 -1.12 -0.29 17.00
CA GLY A 237 0.16 -0.19 16.29
C GLY A 237 0.27 1.05 15.41
N PHE A 238 -0.82 1.49 14.76
CA PHE A 238 -0.84 2.76 14.03
C PHE A 238 -0.76 3.96 14.97
N ASP A 239 -1.50 3.95 16.08
CA ASP A 239 -1.44 5.03 17.07
C ASP A 239 -0.01 5.19 17.62
N HIS A 240 0.64 4.07 17.95
CA HIS A 240 2.04 4.04 18.40
C HIS A 240 3.01 4.51 17.31
N PHE A 241 2.83 4.04 16.07
CA PHE A 241 3.65 4.42 14.93
C PHE A 241 3.61 5.94 14.66
N TYR A 242 2.42 6.53 14.68
CA TYR A 242 2.24 7.96 14.46
C TYR A 242 2.70 8.81 15.65
N ALA A 243 2.50 8.34 16.89
CA ALA A 243 3.01 9.02 18.08
C ALA A 243 4.55 9.09 18.11
N ASN A 244 5.23 8.10 17.51
CA ASN A 244 6.69 8.00 17.46
C ASN A 244 7.26 8.21 16.04
N TRP A 245 6.56 8.98 15.20
CA TRP A 245 6.86 9.14 13.77
C TRP A 245 8.34 9.40 13.44
N ALA A 246 8.99 10.31 14.20
CA ALA A 246 10.39 10.68 13.98
C ALA A 246 11.36 9.49 14.12
N SER A 247 11.02 8.49 14.94
CA SER A 247 11.85 7.30 15.16
C SER A 247 11.83 6.32 14.00
N TYR A 248 10.81 6.39 13.13
CA TYR A 248 10.60 5.46 12.02
C TYR A 248 10.80 6.10 10.65
N HIS A 249 10.55 7.40 10.50
CA HIS A 249 10.56 8.11 9.21
C HIS A 249 11.81 7.79 8.36
N ASP A 250 13.01 7.90 8.94
CA ASP A 250 14.27 7.71 8.21
C ASP A 250 14.71 6.24 8.09
N LYS A 251 13.95 5.31 8.66
CA LYS A 251 14.23 3.87 8.67
C LYS A 251 13.30 3.07 7.75
N LEU A 252 12.35 3.73 7.08
CA LEU A 252 11.32 3.09 6.28
C LEU A 252 11.30 3.62 4.84
N LEU A 253 11.01 2.73 3.89
CA LEU A 253 10.81 3.10 2.48
C LEU A 253 9.70 2.29 1.82
N LEU A 254 8.67 2.99 1.35
CA LEU A 254 7.50 2.41 0.70
C LEU A 254 7.62 2.46 -0.83
N ARG A 255 7.50 1.31 -1.50
CA ARG A 255 7.68 1.14 -2.95
C ARG A 255 6.39 0.69 -3.62
N SER A 256 6.27 0.90 -4.93
CA SER A 256 5.24 0.24 -5.74
C SER A 256 5.35 -1.28 -5.62
N GLN A 257 4.21 -1.98 -5.75
CA GLN A 257 4.11 -3.44 -5.65
C GLN A 257 4.77 -4.18 -6.82
#